data_AF-A0A957MAG5-F1
#
_entry.id   AF-A0A957MAG5-F1
#
_cell.length_a   1.000
_cell.length_b   1.000
_cell.length_c   1.000
_cell.angle_alpha   90.00
_cell.angle_beta   90.00
_cell.angle_gamma   90.00
#
_symmetry.space_group_name_H-M   'P 1'
#
loop_
_entity.id
_entity.type
_entity.pdbx_description
1 polymer ?
#
loop_
_entity_poly.entity_id
_entity_poly.type
_entity_poly.pdbx_seq_one_letter_code
_entity_poly.pdbx_strand_id
1 'polypeptide(L)' 'SQAISLRNPDGSEVTWQASSDAAWLTVATASGVTPADPELRANPTGLAAGDYAGTVTITSSGPGGALPSRQVRVTLTV' A
#
# COMPACT_ATOMS: atom_id res chain seq x y z
N SER A 1 -12.03 -4.51 3.03
CA SER A 1 -10.84 -4.06 2.29
C SER A 1 -10.83 -2.54 2.23
N GLN A 2 -9.68 -1.93 1.94
CA GLN A 2 -9.52 -0.47 1.86
C GLN A 2 -8.82 -0.10 0.55
N ALA A 3 -9.38 0.84 -0.21
CA ALA A 3 -8.74 1.37 -1.41
C ALA A 3 -7.76 2.49 -1.05
N ILE A 4 -6.64 2.57 -1.77
CA ILE A 4 -5.68 3.69 -1.69
C ILE A 4 -5.67 4.40 -3.02
N SER A 5 -5.93 5.70 -3.06
CA SER A 5 -5.79 6.48 -4.28
C SER A 5 -4.37 6.99 -4.46
N LEU A 6 -3.71 6.50 -5.51
CA LEU A 6 -2.40 6.96 -5.95
C LEU A 6 -2.58 7.91 -7.13
N ARG A 7 -2.20 9.17 -6.93
CA ARG A 7 -2.27 10.24 -7.94
C ARG A 7 -0.98 11.04 -7.90
N ASN A 8 -0.46 11.38 -9.07
CA ASN A 8 0.63 12.35 -9.18
C ASN A 8 0.04 13.75 -9.42
N PRO A 9 0.30 14.76 -8.56
CA PRO A 9 -0.32 16.08 -8.68
C PRO A 9 -0.03 16.81 -10.00
N ASP A 10 1.11 16.53 -10.63
CA ASP A 10 1.50 17.13 -11.92
C ASP A 10 0.84 16.44 -13.14
N GLY A 11 0.06 15.37 -12.91
CA GLY A 11 -0.63 14.60 -13.94
C GLY A 11 0.24 13.63 -14.75
N SER A 12 1.56 13.61 -14.51
CA SER A 12 2.47 12.68 -15.17
C SER A 12 2.42 11.28 -14.56
N GLU A 13 2.70 10.28 -15.38
CA GLU A 13 2.76 8.89 -14.94
C GLU A 13 4.01 8.64 -14.09
N VAL A 14 3.78 8.07 -12.90
CA VAL A 14 4.83 7.62 -11.99
C VAL A 14 4.64 6.15 -11.72
N THR A 15 5.71 5.38 -11.89
CA THR A 15 5.75 3.96 -11.51
C THR A 15 5.78 3.86 -9.99
N TRP A 16 5.00 2.95 -9.43
CA TRP A 16 4.92 2.72 -8.00
C TRP A 16 5.01 1.24 -7.66
N GLN A 17 5.46 0.96 -6.44
CA GLN A 17 5.45 -0.36 -5.82
C GLN A 17 4.97 -0.23 -4.38
N ALA A 18 4.30 -1.25 -3.88
CA ALA A 18 3.76 -1.31 -2.53
C ALA A 18 4.12 -2.65 -1.89
N SER A 19 4.59 -2.61 -0.65
CA SER A 19 4.88 -3.79 0.17
C SER A 19 4.27 -3.65 1.55
N SER A 20 3.80 -4.76 2.11
CA SER A 20 3.30 -4.85 3.47
C SER A 20 4.36 -5.50 4.36
N ASP A 21 4.52 -5.01 5.59
CA ASP A 21 5.34 -5.65 6.63
C ASP A 21 4.60 -6.74 7.43
N ALA A 22 3.30 -6.89 7.19
CA ALA A 22 2.42 -7.74 7.97
C ALA A 22 1.78 -8.84 7.11
N ALA A 23 1.93 -10.10 7.53
CA ALA A 23 1.42 -11.26 6.80
C ALA A 23 -0.12 -11.30 6.68
N TRP A 24 -0.83 -10.70 7.62
CA TRP A 24 -2.28 -10.57 7.59
C TRP A 24 -2.76 -9.46 6.64
N LEU A 25 -1.86 -8.63 6.12
CA LEU A 25 -2.19 -7.48 5.27
C LEU A 25 -1.52 -7.63 3.90
N THR A 26 -2.33 -7.62 2.84
CA THR A 26 -1.86 -7.79 1.46
C THR A 26 -2.33 -6.63 0.59
N VAL A 27 -1.55 -6.30 -0.43
CA VAL A 27 -1.90 -5.32 -1.47
C VAL A 27 -2.26 -6.10 -2.73
N ALA A 28 -3.52 -6.00 -3.21
CA ALA A 28 -4.01 -6.78 -4.33
C ALA A 28 -3.24 -6.50 -5.64
N THR A 29 -2.89 -5.24 -5.87
CA THR A 29 -1.96 -4.79 -6.90
C THR A 29 -0.77 -4.13 -6.20
N ALA A 30 0.36 -4.84 -6.14
CA ALA A 30 1.55 -4.38 -5.43
C ALA A 30 2.46 -3.47 -6.28
N SER A 31 2.12 -3.22 -7.54
CA SER A 31 2.85 -2.31 -8.42
C SER A 31 1.99 -1.83 -9.57
N GLY A 32 2.40 -0.72 -10.21
CA GLY A 32 1.72 -0.16 -11.37
C GLY A 32 2.23 1.23 -11.74
N VAL A 33 1.45 1.95 -12.53
CA VAL A 33 1.66 3.37 -12.84
C VAL A 33 0.47 4.19 -12.33
N THR A 34 0.69 5.46 -12.00
CA THR A 34 -0.39 6.38 -11.60
C THR A 34 -1.12 6.94 -12.83
N PRO A 35 -2.44 7.23 -12.75
CA PRO A 35 -3.31 7.05 -11.59
C PRO A 35 -3.68 5.58 -11.35
N ALA A 36 -3.69 5.17 -10.08
CA ALA A 36 -4.07 3.81 -9.68
C ALA A 36 -4.82 3.81 -8.35
N ASP A 37 -5.67 2.82 -8.15
CA ASP A 37 -6.43 2.61 -6.91
C ASP A 37 -6.20 1.18 -6.36
N PRO A 38 -4.98 0.84 -5.88
CA PRO A 38 -4.73 -0.46 -5.28
C PRO A 38 -5.60 -0.73 -4.06
N GLU A 39 -6.01 -1.99 -3.91
CA GLU A 39 -6.84 -2.45 -2.80
C GLU A 39 -5.99 -3.16 -1.73
N LEU A 40 -6.12 -2.72 -0.49
CA LEU A 40 -5.61 -3.42 0.69
C LEU A 40 -6.62 -4.45 1.20
N ARG A 41 -6.13 -5.66 1.45
CA ARG A 41 -6.90 -6.79 1.94
C ARG A 41 -6.29 -7.33 3.24
N ALA A 42 -7.06 -7.25 4.32
CA ALA A 42 -6.72 -7.85 5.60
C ALA A 42 -7.31 -9.28 5.68
N ASN A 43 -6.53 -10.23 6.20
CA ASN A 43 -6.92 -11.61 6.43
C ASN A 43 -6.62 -11.99 7.89
N PRO A 44 -7.64 -12.09 8.77
CA PRO A 44 -7.47 -12.46 10.17
C PRO A 44 -7.24 -13.96 10.39
N THR A 45 -7.26 -14.79 9.34
CA THR A 45 -7.18 -16.25 9.48
C THR A 45 -5.92 -16.67 10.22
N GLY A 46 -6.08 -17.39 11.33
CA GLY A 46 -4.97 -17.89 12.14
C GLY A 46 -4.40 -16.89 13.16
N LEU A 47 -4.95 -15.67 13.23
CA LEU A 47 -4.63 -14.71 14.30
C LEU A 47 -5.47 -15.00 15.55
N ALA A 48 -4.86 -14.85 16.72
CA ALA A 48 -5.59 -14.86 17.99
C ALA A 48 -6.31 -13.52 18.19
N ALA A 49 -7.25 -13.46 19.13
CA ALA A 49 -7.90 -12.21 19.48
C ALA A 49 -6.87 -11.19 19.99
N GLY A 50 -6.95 -9.95 19.50
CA GLY A 50 -5.99 -8.90 19.82
C GLY A 50 -5.83 -7.85 18.73
N ASP A 51 -5.01 -6.84 19.03
CA ASP A 51 -4.71 -5.73 18.13
C ASP A 51 -3.42 -5.97 17.36
N TYR A 52 -3.53 -5.86 16.04
CA TYR A 52 -2.42 -6.01 15.10
C TYR A 52 -2.20 -4.71 14.35
N ALA A 53 -0.92 -4.31 14.23
CA ALA A 53 -0.51 -3.18 13.40
C ALA A 53 0.33 -3.68 12.24
N GLY A 54 0.08 -3.13 11.05
CA GLY A 54 0.84 -3.37 9.84
C GLY A 54 1.05 -2.04 9.09
N THR A 55 2.12 -1.98 8.32
CA THR A 55 2.51 -0.82 7.53
C THR A 55 2.67 -1.24 6.08
N VAL A 56 1.97 -0.53 5.21
CA VAL A 56 2.18 -0.61 3.76
C VAL A 56 3.13 0.51 3.37
N THR A 57 4.29 0.14 2.83
CA THR A 57 5.26 1.09 2.27
C THR A 57 5.07 1.17 0.77
N ILE A 58 4.86 2.38 0.27
CA ILE A 58 4.71 2.70 -1.15
C ILE A 58 5.96 3.46 -1.59
N THR A 59 6.69 2.90 -2.55
CA THR A 59 7.81 3.55 -3.22
C THR A 59 7.37 3.98 -4.62
N SER A 60 8.00 5.03 -5.15
CA SER A 60 7.65 5.53 -6.46
C SER A 60 8.87 6.07 -7.20
N SER A 61 8.84 6.01 -8.53
CA SER A 61 9.88 6.52 -9.41
C SER A 61 9.25 7.20 -10.62
N GLY A 62 9.61 8.46 -10.85
CA GLY A 62 9.18 9.26 -11.99
C GLY A 62 10.32 9.56 -12.96
N PRO A 63 10.10 10.47 -13.93
CA PRO A 63 11.11 10.86 -14.91
C PRO A 63 12.42 11.40 -14.31
N GLY A 64 12.34 12.00 -13.11
CA GLY A 64 13.49 12.51 -12.36
C GLY A 64 14.18 11.49 -11.44
N GLY A 65 13.76 10.22 -11.47
CA GLY A 65 14.29 9.16 -10.63
C GLY A 65 13.39 8.80 -9.45
N ALA A 66 14.00 8.27 -8.38
CA ALA A 66 13.29 7.81 -7.19
C ALA A 66 12.64 8.99 -6.44
N LEU A 67 11.39 8.80 -6.03
CA LEU A 67 10.61 9.74 -5.24
C LEU A 67 10.55 9.27 -3.77
N PRO A 68 10.21 10.17 -2.82
CA PRO A 68 10.05 9.80 -1.42
C PRO A 68 9.02 8.69 -1.22
N SER A 69 9.32 7.75 -0.33
CA SER A 69 8.37 6.70 0.06
C SER A 69 7.24 7.27 0.92
N ARG A 70 6.07 6.65 0.80
CA ARG A 70 4.87 6.94 1.59
C ARG A 70 4.53 5.70 2.41
N GLN A 71 4.10 5.87 3.65
CA GLN A 71 3.67 4.78 4.50
C GLN A 71 2.21 4.93 4.90
N VAL A 72 1.48 3.82 4.85
CA VAL A 72 0.09 3.73 5.30
C VAL A 72 0.05 2.72 6.45
N ARG A 73 -0.27 3.21 7.65
CA ARG A 73 -0.45 2.36 8.82
C ARG A 73 -1.88 1.81 8.84
N VAL A 74 -2.01 0.52 9.06
CA VAL A 74 -3.29 -0.21 9.15
C VAL A 74 -3.33 -0.95 10.47
N THR A 75 -4.48 -0.90 11.12
CA THR A 75 -4.76 -1.65 12.35
C THR A 75 -5.89 -2.63 12.11
N LEU A 76 -5.73 -3.84 12.62
CA LEU A 76 -6.73 -4.89 12.61
C LEU A 76 -6.96 -5.35 14.05
N THR A 77 -8.21 -5.33 14.48
CA THR A 77 -8.62 -5.94 15.74
C THR A 77 -9.37 -7.24 15.41
N VAL A 78 -8.91 -8.33 16.01
CA VAL A 78 -9.50 -9.68 15.87
C VAL A 78 -10.35 -10.00 17.08
#